data_AF-A0A938D6I3-F1
#
_entry.id   AF-A0A938D6I3-F1
#
_cell.length_a   1.000
_cell.length_b   1.000
_cell.length_c   1.000
_cell.angle_alpha   90.00
_cell.angle_beta   90.00
_cell.angle_gamma   90.00
#
_symmetry.space_group_name_H-M   'P 1'
#
loop_
_entity.id
_entity.type
_entity.pdbx_description
1 polymer ?
#
loop_
_entity_poly.entity_id
_entity_poly.type
_entity_poly.pdbx_seq_one_letter_code
_entity_poly.pdbx_strand_id
1 'polypeptide(L)'
;MPTSFETSLGGDAPDTTATDFVLAVGGWAHGSIGVTGDADFIAIDLVAGQSYSFAMVGIGSNALTNPYLRLYGPDGTTLLGEDDDSLANGNAVLRFTALDSGRYYLQASAVWAITGNYAVAATIGAKAQFDAAMITGIIDSHASWAAQRGTAVTLSYGFSETVDHGLPGFSQFTPAQMELTRGLLAMFAEVAGLTFVEQNPGGHTDQATLLYGNFSAGDGAVSWAGAPGDPGFGQMAGDVFINTHAYTPPSELPAPGSIDALMMMQLIGESLGLAAPDLYTAPGPISHATHAEFVQDSQ
;
A
#
# COMPACT_ATOMS: atom_id res chain seq x y z
N MET A 1 -10.28 -19.48 12.13
CA MET A 1 -9.47 -18.35 12.63
C MET A 1 -8.14 -18.94 13.07
N PRO A 2 -7.05 -18.89 12.29
CA PRO A 2 -5.77 -19.27 12.87
C PRO A 2 -5.36 -18.19 13.87
N THR A 3 -4.81 -18.66 14.98
CA THR A 3 -4.16 -17.92 16.06
C THR A 3 -3.26 -16.80 15.50
N SER A 4 -3.39 -15.59 16.02
CA SER A 4 -2.57 -14.44 15.64
C SER A 4 -1.08 -14.78 15.81
N PHE A 5 -0.31 -14.80 14.73
CA PHE A 5 1.16 -14.82 14.75
C PHE A 5 1.73 -13.41 15.01
N GLU A 6 1.01 -12.63 15.82
CA GLU A 6 1.32 -11.25 16.12
C GLU A 6 1.98 -11.16 17.50
N THR A 7 3.19 -10.61 17.52
CA THR A 7 3.89 -10.23 18.74
C THR A 7 3.67 -8.73 18.95
N SER A 8 2.80 -8.35 19.88
CA SER A 8 2.72 -6.94 20.28
C SER A 8 3.95 -6.57 21.10
N LEU A 9 4.72 -5.58 20.62
CA LEU A 9 5.75 -4.90 21.41
C LEU A 9 5.08 -3.80 22.25
N GLY A 10 3.95 -4.12 22.91
CA GLY A 10 3.10 -3.17 23.64
C GLY A 10 3.78 -2.46 24.82
N GLY A 11 5.07 -2.73 25.06
CA GLY A 11 6.02 -1.89 25.78
C GLY A 11 7.28 -1.68 24.94
N ASP A 12 7.98 -0.58 25.20
CA ASP A 12 9.25 -0.18 24.59
C ASP A 12 10.25 -1.34 24.55
N ALA A 13 10.68 -1.79 23.36
CA ALA A 13 11.67 -2.86 23.30
C ALA A 13 13.05 -2.26 23.60
N PRO A 14 13.90 -2.97 24.34
CA PRO A 14 15.17 -2.39 24.73
C PRO A 14 16.10 -2.26 23.52
N ASP A 15 16.93 -1.20 23.52
CA ASP A 15 18.10 -1.04 22.63
C ASP A 15 19.25 -1.99 23.01
N THR A 16 18.93 -3.25 23.30
CA THR A 16 19.90 -4.26 23.70
C THR A 16 19.41 -5.67 23.35
N THR A 17 20.34 -6.61 23.24
CA THR A 17 20.06 -8.04 23.05
C THR A 17 19.42 -8.72 24.27
N ALA A 18 19.24 -8.00 25.39
CA ALA A 18 18.51 -8.48 26.56
C ALA A 18 16.98 -8.39 26.39
N THR A 19 16.49 -8.16 25.17
CA THR A 19 15.07 -8.16 24.82
C THR A 19 14.39 -9.49 25.16
N ASP A 20 13.22 -9.40 25.77
CA ASP A 20 12.33 -10.54 25.99
C ASP A 20 11.36 -10.75 24.81
N PHE A 21 11.37 -9.85 23.82
CA PHE A 21 10.52 -9.95 22.64
C PHE A 21 11.12 -10.91 21.62
N VAL A 22 10.37 -11.95 21.29
CA VAL A 22 10.74 -12.97 20.32
C VAL A 22 9.74 -12.98 19.16
N LEU A 23 10.23 -12.77 17.95
CA LEU A 23 9.44 -12.90 16.73
C LEU A 23 9.50 -14.34 16.22
N ALA A 24 8.34 -14.95 16.04
CA ALA A 24 8.24 -16.23 15.36
C ALA A 24 8.38 -16.03 13.84
N VAL A 25 9.16 -16.89 13.18
CA VAL A 25 9.20 -16.96 11.72
C VAL A 25 7.79 -17.27 11.19
N GLY A 26 7.33 -16.50 10.20
CA GLY A 26 5.96 -16.52 9.67
C GLY A 26 5.02 -15.53 10.37
N GLY A 27 5.50 -14.83 11.39
CA GLY A 27 4.75 -13.81 12.13
C GLY A 27 5.22 -12.39 11.89
N TRP A 28 4.60 -11.48 12.63
CA TRP A 28 4.88 -10.05 12.64
C TRP A 28 4.90 -9.50 14.07
N ALA A 29 5.65 -8.44 14.29
CA ALA A 29 5.71 -7.70 15.53
C ALA A 29 5.37 -6.23 15.31
N HIS A 30 4.48 -5.66 16.13
CA HIS A 30 4.10 -4.24 16.05
C HIS A 30 4.73 -3.46 17.20
N GLY A 31 5.36 -2.34 16.89
CA GLY A 31 6.01 -1.46 17.87
C GLY A 31 5.95 0.01 17.48
N SER A 32 6.64 0.84 18.25
CA SER A 32 6.74 2.27 17.99
C SER A 32 8.07 2.82 18.47
N ILE A 33 8.75 3.57 17.62
CA ILE A 33 9.90 4.40 17.99
C ILE A 33 9.35 5.59 18.78
N GLY A 34 9.42 5.51 20.11
CA GLY A 34 8.76 6.45 21.01
C GLY A 34 9.54 7.75 21.21
N VAL A 35 10.86 7.67 21.07
CA VAL A 35 11.78 8.81 21.18
C VAL A 35 12.79 8.80 20.03
N THR A 36 13.29 9.97 19.65
CA THR A 36 14.35 10.07 18.64
C THR A 36 15.59 9.28 19.05
N GLY A 37 16.09 8.45 18.14
CA GLY A 37 17.28 7.61 18.34
C GLY A 37 17.00 6.31 19.09
N ASP A 38 15.74 6.02 19.38
CA ASP A 38 15.29 4.74 19.89
C ASP A 38 15.51 3.62 18.87
N ALA A 39 15.81 2.44 19.38
CA ALA A 39 16.14 1.26 18.62
C ALA A 39 15.62 0.03 19.37
N ASP A 40 14.66 -0.63 18.75
CA ASP A 40 13.95 -1.76 19.34
C ASP A 40 14.61 -3.07 18.92
N PHE A 41 15.20 -3.82 19.85
CA PHE A 41 15.72 -5.16 19.57
C PHE A 41 14.62 -6.23 19.71
N ILE A 42 14.54 -7.11 18.71
CA ILE A 42 13.61 -8.23 18.62
C ILE A 42 14.42 -9.49 18.33
N ALA A 43 14.35 -10.48 19.21
CA ALA A 43 15.03 -11.75 19.02
C ALA A 43 14.30 -12.65 18.01
N ILE A 44 15.04 -13.45 17.25
CA ILE A 44 14.49 -14.43 16.32
C ILE A 44 15.38 -15.66 16.21
N ASP A 45 14.77 -16.85 16.21
CA ASP A 45 15.51 -18.11 16.09
C ASP A 45 15.52 -18.58 14.62
N LEU A 46 16.71 -18.67 14.01
CA LEU A 46 16.93 -19.05 12.62
C LEU A 46 17.57 -20.44 12.50
N VAL A 47 17.42 -21.06 11.34
CA VAL A 47 17.93 -22.40 11.02
C VAL A 47 18.96 -22.30 9.90
N ALA A 48 20.13 -22.90 10.11
CA ALA A 48 21.21 -22.97 9.12
C ALA A 48 20.72 -23.51 7.77
N GLY A 49 21.19 -22.88 6.69
CA GLY A 49 20.85 -23.20 5.31
C GLY A 49 19.50 -22.67 4.83
N GLN A 50 18.68 -22.09 5.71
CA GLN A 50 17.41 -21.49 5.33
C GLN A 50 17.57 -20.01 4.94
N SER A 51 16.88 -19.61 3.88
CA SER A 51 16.75 -18.20 3.48
C SER A 51 15.49 -17.60 4.08
N TYR A 52 15.59 -16.35 4.52
CA TYR A 52 14.55 -15.57 5.16
C TYR A 52 14.44 -14.19 4.51
N SER A 53 13.23 -13.63 4.54
CA SER A 53 12.96 -12.22 4.27
C SER A 53 12.44 -11.58 5.54
N PHE A 54 13.07 -10.48 5.95
CA PHE A 54 12.63 -9.62 7.05
C PHE A 54 12.20 -8.29 6.46
N ALA A 55 11.10 -7.73 6.94
CA ALA A 55 10.62 -6.46 6.43
C ALA A 55 10.14 -5.58 7.56
N MET A 56 10.34 -4.27 7.42
CA MET A 56 9.90 -3.28 8.38
C MET A 56 9.10 -2.21 7.65
N VAL A 57 7.86 -2.00 8.09
CA VAL A 57 6.92 -1.07 7.45
C VAL A 57 6.36 -0.11 8.49
N GLY A 58 6.31 1.18 8.17
CA GLY A 58 5.58 2.16 8.96
C GLY A 58 4.07 1.91 8.91
N ILE A 59 3.38 1.89 10.06
CA ILE A 59 1.95 1.51 10.12
C ILE A 59 1.06 2.54 10.81
N GLY A 60 -0.22 2.56 10.43
CA GLY A 60 -1.25 3.37 11.07
C GLY A 60 -1.11 4.87 10.82
N SER A 61 -1.89 5.68 11.55
CA SER A 61 -1.98 7.13 11.32
C SER A 61 -0.72 7.91 11.72
N ASN A 62 0.15 7.32 12.54
CA ASN A 62 1.45 7.84 12.96
C ASN A 62 2.57 6.91 12.47
N ALA A 63 2.52 6.52 11.21
CA ALA A 63 3.49 5.61 10.61
C ALA A 63 4.92 6.17 10.69
N LEU A 64 5.88 5.29 10.96
CA LEU A 64 7.30 5.61 10.86
C LEU A 64 7.67 5.78 9.36
N THR A 65 8.05 6.99 8.95
CA THR A 65 8.19 7.36 7.52
C THR A 65 9.53 7.01 6.88
N ASN A 66 10.51 6.54 7.66
CA ASN A 66 11.79 6.05 7.13
C ASN A 66 12.36 4.98 8.09
N PRO A 67 11.74 3.78 8.09
CA PRO A 67 12.19 2.66 8.90
C PRO A 67 13.59 2.18 8.50
N TYR A 68 14.39 1.79 9.48
CA TYR A 68 15.71 1.23 9.26
C TYR A 68 15.84 -0.08 10.01
N LEU A 69 15.95 -1.16 9.24
CA LEU A 69 16.00 -2.53 9.74
C LEU A 69 17.43 -3.05 9.66
N ARG A 70 17.94 -3.55 10.79
CA ARG A 70 19.26 -4.19 10.89
C ARG A 70 19.14 -5.61 11.43
N LEU A 71 19.99 -6.52 10.94
CA LEU A 71 20.10 -7.88 11.44
C LEU A 71 21.48 -8.09 12.06
N TYR A 72 21.51 -8.50 13.32
CA TYR A 72 22.70 -8.86 14.05
C TYR A 72 22.82 -10.38 14.25
N GLY A 73 24.06 -10.86 14.23
CA GLY A 73 24.38 -12.26 14.46
C GLY A 73 24.13 -12.73 15.89
N PRO A 74 24.42 -14.02 16.19
CA PRO A 74 24.15 -14.58 17.51
C PRO A 74 24.98 -13.99 18.65
N ASP A 75 26.09 -13.32 18.34
CA ASP A 75 26.87 -12.54 19.29
C ASP A 75 26.17 -11.24 19.73
N GLY A 76 25.10 -10.85 19.03
CA GLY A 76 24.34 -9.63 19.27
C GLY A 76 25.03 -8.35 18.84
N THR A 77 26.19 -8.44 18.16
CA THR A 77 27.02 -7.29 17.81
C THR A 77 27.49 -7.26 16.36
N THR A 78 27.62 -8.43 15.72
CA THR A 78 28.04 -8.51 14.32
C THR A 78 26.85 -8.16 13.42
N LEU A 79 26.95 -7.04 12.70
CA LEU A 79 25.96 -6.67 11.68
C LEU A 79 26.08 -7.63 10.48
N LEU A 80 24.98 -8.27 10.12
CA LEU A 80 24.88 -9.25 9.03
C LEU A 80 24.13 -8.72 7.81
N GLY A 81 23.33 -7.67 7.99
CA GLY A 81 22.59 -7.02 6.91
C GLY A 81 21.75 -5.87 7.43
N GLU A 82 21.40 -4.96 6.53
CA GLU A 82 20.61 -3.78 6.82
C GLU A 82 19.88 -3.30 5.57
N ASP A 83 18.76 -2.61 5.77
CA ASP A 83 17.98 -1.98 4.69
C ASP A 83 17.09 -0.86 5.24
N ASP A 84 16.88 0.20 4.46
CA ASP A 84 16.04 1.36 4.80
C ASP A 84 15.17 1.89 3.65
N ASP A 85 15.24 1.33 2.44
CA ASP A 85 14.49 1.88 1.30
C ASP A 85 14.13 0.87 0.19
N SER A 86 14.29 -0.45 0.41
CA SER A 86 14.01 -1.45 -0.65
C SER A 86 12.51 -1.77 -0.83
N LEU A 87 11.59 -1.11 -0.09
CA LEU A 87 10.14 -1.20 -0.29
C LEU A 87 9.53 0.20 -0.53
N ALA A 88 8.30 0.22 -1.08
CA ALA A 88 7.52 1.44 -1.26
C ALA A 88 7.47 2.31 0.01
N ASN A 89 7.43 3.64 -0.16
CA ASN A 89 7.46 4.64 0.91
C ASN A 89 8.73 4.65 1.77
N GLY A 90 9.86 4.14 1.26
CA GLY A 90 11.12 4.07 2.02
C GLY A 90 11.03 3.09 3.19
N ASN A 91 10.25 2.01 3.02
CA ASN A 91 10.18 0.91 3.97
C ASN A 91 11.31 -0.09 3.67
N ALA A 92 11.62 -0.98 4.61
CA ALA A 92 12.78 -1.85 4.51
C ALA A 92 12.43 -3.32 4.21
N VAL A 93 13.22 -3.99 3.38
CA VAL A 93 13.24 -5.45 3.22
C VAL A 93 14.65 -6.01 3.13
N LEU A 94 15.01 -6.86 4.08
CA LEU A 94 16.28 -7.58 4.13
C LEU A 94 16.11 -9.06 3.79
N ARG A 95 16.97 -9.58 2.91
CA ARG A 95 17.02 -11.02 2.57
C ARG A 95 18.30 -11.64 3.12
N PHE A 96 18.18 -12.74 3.85
CA PHE A 96 19.32 -13.35 4.54
C PHE A 96 19.25 -14.88 4.52
N THR A 97 20.38 -15.54 4.29
CA THR A 97 20.52 -16.99 4.46
C THR A 97 21.33 -17.28 5.70
N ALA A 98 20.72 -17.93 6.69
CA ALA A 98 21.41 -18.26 7.94
C ALA A 98 22.51 -19.29 7.69
N LEU A 99 23.73 -18.99 8.13
CA LEU A 99 24.86 -19.92 8.05
C LEU A 99 24.87 -20.89 9.23
N ASP A 100 24.37 -20.46 10.38
CA ASP A 100 24.30 -21.22 11.62
C ASP A 100 22.86 -21.20 12.17
N SER A 101 22.47 -22.27 12.88
CA SER A 101 21.22 -22.28 13.62
C SER A 101 21.43 -21.60 14.97
N GLY A 102 20.52 -20.71 15.36
CA GLY A 102 20.62 -20.03 16.64
C GLY A 102 19.74 -18.80 16.72
N ARG A 103 19.89 -18.07 17.82
CA ARG A 103 19.23 -16.79 18.04
C ARG A 103 19.97 -15.68 17.34
N TYR A 104 19.25 -14.87 16.59
CA TYR A 104 19.69 -13.64 15.95
C TYR A 104 18.85 -12.49 16.49
N TYR A 105 19.20 -11.25 16.13
CA TYR A 105 18.50 -10.06 16.60
C TYR A 105 18.19 -9.12 15.44
N LEU A 106 16.92 -8.78 15.28
CA LEU A 106 16.48 -7.69 14.44
C LEU A 106 16.48 -6.42 15.28
N GLN A 107 17.02 -5.33 14.74
CA GLN A 107 16.91 -4.01 15.32
C GLN A 107 16.02 -3.17 14.42
N ALA A 108 14.91 -2.70 14.97
CA ALA A 108 13.99 -1.77 14.35
C ALA A 108 14.31 -0.35 14.81
N SER A 109 14.53 0.55 13.87
CA SER A 109 14.92 1.95 14.16
C SER A 109 14.47 2.88 13.02
N ALA A 110 14.93 4.13 13.04
CA ALA A 110 14.74 5.08 11.94
C ALA A 110 16.09 5.65 11.49
N VAL A 111 16.22 5.99 10.21
CA VAL A 111 17.46 6.60 9.65
C VAL A 111 17.74 8.00 10.23
N TRP A 112 16.70 8.68 10.74
CA TRP A 112 16.76 10.06 11.22
C TRP A 112 16.08 10.24 12.59
N ALA A 113 15.99 11.49 13.04
CA ALA A 113 15.23 11.89 14.23
C ALA A 113 13.71 11.82 14.01
N ILE A 114 13.21 10.62 13.73
CA ILE A 114 11.81 10.33 13.42
C ILE A 114 11.27 9.37 14.47
N THR A 115 10.03 9.59 14.86
CA THR A 115 9.25 8.71 15.74
C THR A 115 8.03 8.23 14.97
N GLY A 116 7.50 7.07 15.33
CA GLY A 116 6.33 6.53 14.65
C GLY A 116 6.14 5.04 14.91
N ASN A 117 4.99 4.54 14.49
CA ASN A 117 4.61 3.15 14.62
C ASN A 117 5.16 2.35 13.43
N TYR A 118 5.59 1.13 13.70
CA TYR A 118 6.10 0.22 12.70
C TYR A 118 5.62 -1.21 12.96
N ALA A 119 5.72 -2.05 11.94
CA ALA A 119 5.66 -3.50 12.06
C ALA A 119 6.88 -4.15 11.43
N VAL A 120 7.40 -5.20 12.06
CA VAL A 120 8.46 -6.07 11.53
C VAL A 120 7.87 -7.44 11.22
N ALA A 121 8.10 -7.97 10.02
CA ALA A 121 7.72 -9.33 9.65
C ALA A 121 8.95 -10.20 9.39
N ALA A 122 8.81 -11.51 9.63
CA ALA A 122 9.80 -12.51 9.29
C ALA A 122 9.15 -13.63 8.48
N THR A 123 9.71 -13.99 7.33
CA THR A 123 9.14 -14.99 6.42
C THR A 123 10.23 -15.91 5.89
N ILE A 124 9.92 -17.20 5.72
CA ILE A 124 10.83 -18.13 5.02
C ILE A 124 10.77 -17.86 3.53
N GLY A 125 11.93 -17.78 2.89
CA GLY A 125 12.07 -17.58 1.45
C GLY A 125 12.40 -16.14 1.07
N ALA A 126 12.27 -15.85 -0.22
CA ALA A 126 12.73 -14.59 -0.83
C ALA A 126 11.66 -13.48 -0.86
N LYS A 127 10.43 -13.77 -0.43
CA LYS A 127 9.32 -12.81 -0.40
C LYS A 127 8.87 -12.61 1.03
N ALA A 128 8.64 -11.35 1.42
CA ALA A 128 8.06 -11.02 2.70
C ALA A 128 6.56 -11.32 2.71
N GLN A 129 6.03 -11.64 3.88
CA GLN A 129 4.60 -11.76 4.16
C GLN A 129 4.19 -10.64 5.11
N PHE A 130 3.15 -9.90 4.72
CA PHE A 130 2.59 -8.80 5.50
C PHE A 130 1.26 -9.12 6.17
N ASP A 131 1.00 -8.43 7.28
CA ASP A 131 -0.34 -8.33 7.84
C ASP A 131 -1.10 -7.15 7.21
N ALA A 132 -2.34 -6.93 7.66
CA ALA A 132 -3.16 -5.85 7.11
C ALA A 132 -2.56 -4.46 7.38
N ALA A 133 -1.97 -4.23 8.56
CA ALA A 133 -1.37 -2.94 8.90
C ALA A 133 -0.17 -2.61 8.00
N MET A 134 0.71 -3.59 7.78
CA MET A 134 1.84 -3.46 6.88
C MET A 134 1.38 -3.23 5.43
N ILE A 135 0.38 -3.97 4.94
CA ILE A 135 -0.17 -3.73 3.60
C ILE A 135 -0.66 -2.28 3.48
N THR A 136 -1.41 -1.78 4.48
CA THR A 136 -1.87 -0.38 4.46
C THR A 136 -0.72 0.62 4.44
N GLY A 137 0.39 0.37 5.15
CA GLY A 137 1.57 1.23 5.12
C GLY A 137 2.32 1.22 3.78
N ILE A 138 2.32 0.08 3.08
CA ILE A 138 2.90 -0.06 1.74
C ILE A 138 2.10 0.73 0.69
N ILE A 139 0.77 0.65 0.75
CA ILE A 139 -0.11 1.32 -0.22
C ILE A 139 -0.48 2.75 0.18
N ASP A 140 0.09 3.30 1.26
CA ASP A 140 -0.18 4.68 1.68
C ASP A 140 0.64 5.65 0.84
N SER A 141 0.04 6.32 -0.13
CA SER A 141 0.77 7.31 -0.96
C SER A 141 1.19 8.57 -0.19
N HIS A 142 0.74 8.71 1.07
CA HIS A 142 0.82 9.94 1.87
C HIS A 142 0.02 11.12 1.32
N ALA A 143 -0.71 10.90 0.24
CA ALA A 143 -1.67 11.82 -0.35
C ALA A 143 -3.00 11.71 0.40
N SER A 144 -3.67 12.84 0.67
CA SER A 144 -4.98 12.80 1.33
C SER A 144 -5.84 14.04 1.07
N TRP A 145 -7.14 13.85 1.23
CA TRP A 145 -8.15 14.90 1.09
C TRP A 145 -8.34 15.78 2.34
N ALA A 146 -7.59 15.52 3.41
CA ALA A 146 -7.64 16.30 4.65
C ALA A 146 -6.22 16.70 5.09
N ALA A 147 -6.08 17.87 5.71
CA ALA A 147 -4.77 18.28 6.23
C ALA A 147 -4.24 17.35 7.35
N GLN A 148 -5.11 16.59 8.01
CA GLN A 148 -4.78 15.67 9.09
C GLN A 148 -5.40 14.31 8.83
N ARG A 149 -4.60 13.24 8.89
CA ARG A 149 -5.06 11.86 8.73
C ARG A 149 -6.12 11.50 9.76
N GLY A 150 -7.08 10.66 9.36
CA GLY A 150 -8.21 10.25 10.21
C GLY A 150 -9.33 11.29 10.34
N THR A 151 -9.18 12.46 9.71
CA THR A 151 -10.28 13.44 9.62
C THR A 151 -11.29 12.97 8.58
N ALA A 152 -12.57 12.95 8.94
CA ALA A 152 -13.62 12.60 8.00
C ALA A 152 -13.76 13.67 6.90
N VAL A 153 -14.01 13.24 5.66
CA VAL A 153 -14.11 14.12 4.48
C VAL A 153 -15.40 13.86 3.72
N THR A 154 -16.06 14.94 3.27
CA THR A 154 -17.14 14.87 2.28
C THR A 154 -16.62 15.30 0.92
N LEU A 155 -16.73 14.42 -0.07
CA LEU A 155 -16.31 14.66 -1.45
C LEU A 155 -17.52 14.65 -2.38
N SER A 156 -17.56 15.59 -3.31
CA SER A 156 -18.55 15.55 -4.40
C SER A 156 -18.00 14.74 -5.56
N TYR A 157 -18.83 13.92 -6.21
CA TYR A 157 -18.44 13.20 -7.41
C TYR A 157 -19.46 13.38 -8.54
N GLY A 158 -18.99 13.26 -9.78
CA GLY A 158 -19.82 13.38 -10.97
C GLY A 158 -19.21 12.59 -12.13
N PHE A 159 -20.04 12.30 -13.13
CA PHE A 159 -19.59 11.68 -14.37
C PHE A 159 -19.36 12.77 -15.40
N SER A 160 -18.15 12.88 -15.92
CA SER A 160 -17.73 13.97 -16.81
C SER A 160 -18.72 14.15 -17.96
N GLU A 161 -19.17 15.38 -18.18
CA GLU A 161 -20.06 15.76 -19.27
C GLU A 161 -19.24 16.14 -20.51
N THR A 162 -18.24 17.01 -20.31
CA THR A 162 -17.39 17.54 -21.39
C THR A 162 -15.90 17.63 -21.04
N VAL A 163 -15.51 17.47 -19.77
CA VAL A 163 -14.09 17.51 -19.36
C VAL A 163 -13.37 16.28 -19.91
N ASP A 164 -12.44 16.51 -20.83
CA ASP A 164 -11.61 15.48 -21.49
C ASP A 164 -10.13 15.55 -21.09
N HIS A 165 -9.73 16.58 -20.35
CA HIS A 165 -8.33 16.90 -20.03
C HIS A 165 -7.40 16.99 -21.26
N GLY A 166 -7.95 17.28 -22.44
CA GLY A 166 -7.23 17.26 -23.71
C GLY A 166 -6.87 15.85 -24.21
N LEU A 167 -7.44 14.80 -23.63
CA LEU A 167 -7.25 13.42 -24.05
C LEU A 167 -8.10 13.11 -25.29
N PRO A 168 -7.57 12.33 -26.25
CA PRO A 168 -8.30 12.00 -27.47
C PRO A 168 -9.46 11.03 -27.19
N GLY A 169 -10.52 11.15 -27.99
CA GLY A 169 -11.60 10.16 -28.00
C GLY A 169 -12.40 10.11 -26.70
N PHE A 170 -12.61 11.27 -26.06
CA PHE A 170 -13.48 11.38 -24.91
C PHE A 170 -14.83 10.73 -25.16
N SER A 171 -15.28 9.95 -24.19
CA SER A 171 -16.66 9.50 -24.12
C SER A 171 -17.15 9.49 -22.69
N GLN A 172 -18.44 9.73 -22.55
CA GLN A 172 -19.10 9.66 -21.27
C GLN A 172 -19.11 8.22 -20.74
N PHE A 173 -19.10 8.08 -19.41
CA PHE A 173 -19.32 6.79 -18.77
C PHE A 173 -20.67 6.19 -19.14
N THR A 174 -20.70 4.87 -19.37
CA THR A 174 -21.95 4.13 -19.59
C THR A 174 -22.76 4.02 -18.30
N PRO A 175 -24.08 3.76 -18.37
CA PRO A 175 -24.89 3.52 -17.17
C PRO A 175 -24.33 2.42 -16.26
N ALA A 176 -23.72 1.37 -16.84
CA ALA A 176 -23.09 0.30 -16.09
C ALA A 176 -21.82 0.74 -15.35
N GLN A 177 -20.96 1.56 -16.00
CA GLN A 177 -19.80 2.16 -15.33
C GLN A 177 -20.23 3.10 -14.21
N MET A 178 -21.26 3.92 -14.43
CA MET A 178 -21.80 4.82 -13.40
C MET A 178 -22.28 4.02 -12.19
N GLU A 179 -23.05 2.97 -12.41
CA GLU A 179 -23.57 2.13 -11.33
C GLU A 179 -22.47 1.39 -10.56
N LEU A 180 -21.46 0.86 -11.26
CA LEU A 180 -20.28 0.29 -10.63
C LEU A 180 -19.55 1.31 -9.75
N THR A 181 -19.37 2.54 -10.25
CA THR A 181 -18.71 3.63 -9.52
C THR A 181 -19.44 3.93 -8.22
N ARG A 182 -20.78 4.06 -8.26
CA ARG A 182 -21.60 4.29 -7.05
C ARG A 182 -21.42 3.19 -6.03
N GLY A 183 -21.48 1.93 -6.47
CA GLY A 183 -21.32 0.77 -5.60
C GLY A 183 -19.95 0.76 -4.91
N LEU A 184 -18.88 1.01 -5.66
CA LEU A 184 -17.52 1.04 -5.12
C LEU A 184 -17.31 2.23 -4.17
N LEU A 185 -17.79 3.42 -4.50
CA LEU A 185 -17.72 4.58 -3.60
C LEU A 185 -18.48 4.32 -2.28
N ALA A 186 -19.63 3.64 -2.34
CA ALA A 186 -20.33 3.22 -1.14
C ALA A 186 -19.49 2.24 -0.30
N MET A 187 -18.83 1.26 -0.92
CA MET A 187 -17.93 0.33 -0.22
C MET A 187 -16.77 1.07 0.47
N PHE A 188 -16.14 2.05 -0.19
CA PHE A 188 -15.11 2.87 0.44
C PHE A 188 -15.65 3.70 1.61
N ALA A 189 -16.84 4.29 1.47
CA ALA A 189 -17.49 5.06 2.53
C ALA A 189 -17.90 4.21 3.76
N GLU A 190 -18.14 2.90 3.58
CA GLU A 190 -18.46 1.99 4.69
C GLU A 190 -17.26 1.69 5.59
N VAL A 191 -16.05 1.70 5.03
CA VAL A 191 -14.82 1.29 5.74
C VAL A 191 -13.90 2.47 6.08
N ALA A 192 -14.17 3.66 5.54
CA ALA A 192 -13.40 4.88 5.75
C ALA A 192 -14.28 6.04 6.22
N GLY A 193 -13.66 7.06 6.82
CA GLY A 193 -14.35 8.31 7.18
C GLY A 193 -14.70 9.18 5.96
N LEU A 194 -15.28 8.61 4.92
CA LEU A 194 -15.59 9.28 3.66
C LEU A 194 -17.10 9.39 3.46
N THR A 195 -17.55 10.50 2.91
CA THR A 195 -18.93 10.70 2.47
C THR A 195 -18.91 11.19 1.03
N PHE A 196 -19.59 10.49 0.13
CA PHE A 196 -19.65 10.84 -1.28
C PHE A 196 -21.02 11.44 -1.62
N VAL A 197 -21.03 12.56 -2.34
CA VAL A 197 -22.24 13.25 -2.78
C VAL A 197 -22.25 13.32 -4.31
N GLU A 198 -23.14 12.57 -4.95
CA GLU A 198 -23.32 12.61 -6.40
C GLU A 198 -23.88 13.95 -6.84
N GLN A 199 -23.23 14.56 -7.82
CA GLN A 199 -23.69 15.74 -8.53
C GLN A 199 -24.43 15.31 -9.79
N ASN A 200 -25.59 15.94 -10.05
CA ASN A 200 -26.52 15.56 -11.12
C ASN A 200 -26.86 14.05 -11.17
N PRO A 201 -27.53 13.50 -10.15
CA PRO A 201 -27.78 12.05 -10.06
C PRO A 201 -28.43 11.46 -11.31
N GLY A 202 -27.79 10.44 -11.88
CA GLY A 202 -28.25 9.75 -13.09
C GLY A 202 -27.90 10.45 -14.42
N GLY A 203 -27.22 11.60 -14.38
CA GLY A 203 -26.70 12.31 -15.54
C GLY A 203 -25.20 12.54 -15.46
N HIS A 204 -24.72 13.45 -16.31
CA HIS A 204 -23.33 13.88 -16.39
C HIS A 204 -23.18 15.31 -15.89
N THR A 205 -22.03 15.65 -15.34
CA THR A 205 -21.69 16.99 -14.87
C THR A 205 -20.19 17.17 -14.77
N ASP A 206 -19.71 18.36 -15.10
CA ASP A 206 -18.32 18.78 -14.88
C ASP A 206 -18.14 19.56 -13.56
N GLN A 207 -19.15 19.55 -12.68
CA GLN A 207 -19.19 20.33 -11.44
C GLN A 207 -19.10 19.42 -10.21
N ALA A 208 -17.99 18.70 -10.08
CA ALA A 208 -17.70 17.85 -8.93
C ALA A 208 -16.20 17.86 -8.58
N THR A 209 -15.85 17.37 -7.39
CA THR A 209 -14.46 17.22 -6.94
C THR A 209 -13.79 16.02 -7.59
N LEU A 210 -14.53 14.93 -7.77
CA LEU A 210 -14.07 13.72 -8.46
C LEU A 210 -14.87 13.58 -9.76
N LEU A 211 -14.21 13.61 -10.91
CA LEU A 211 -14.82 13.37 -12.21
C LEU A 211 -14.43 12.00 -12.77
N TYR A 212 -15.42 11.34 -13.36
CA TYR A 212 -15.26 10.02 -13.97
C TYR A 212 -15.57 10.08 -15.47
N GLY A 213 -14.65 9.64 -16.33
CA GLY A 213 -14.83 9.72 -17.78
C GLY A 213 -14.02 8.69 -18.56
N ASN A 214 -14.29 8.53 -19.86
CA ASN A 214 -13.52 7.67 -20.74
C ASN A 214 -12.68 8.51 -21.71
N PHE A 215 -11.58 7.95 -22.19
CA PHE A 215 -10.81 8.45 -23.33
C PHE A 215 -10.40 7.27 -24.22
N SER A 216 -9.86 7.54 -25.41
CA SER A 216 -9.40 6.49 -26.33
C SER A 216 -8.09 6.90 -26.99
N ALA A 217 -6.96 6.50 -26.39
CA ALA A 217 -5.61 6.75 -26.90
C ALA A 217 -4.87 5.44 -27.21
N GLY A 218 -4.17 5.39 -28.35
CA GLY A 218 -3.32 4.25 -28.73
C GLY A 218 -1.87 4.39 -28.25
N ASP A 219 -1.66 4.95 -27.05
CA ASP A 219 -0.35 5.31 -26.50
C ASP A 219 0.20 4.28 -25.48
N GLY A 220 -0.55 3.21 -25.22
CA GLY A 220 -0.18 2.17 -24.27
C GLY A 220 -0.60 2.44 -22.83
N ALA A 221 -1.19 3.60 -22.51
CA ALA A 221 -1.83 3.84 -21.23
C ALA A 221 -3.14 3.02 -21.12
N VAL A 222 -3.43 2.44 -19.96
CA VAL A 222 -4.64 1.61 -19.79
C VAL A 222 -5.76 2.40 -19.09
N SER A 223 -5.44 3.20 -18.08
CA SER A 223 -6.32 4.10 -17.33
C SER A 223 -5.46 4.98 -16.43
N TRP A 224 -6.03 6.01 -15.80
CA TRP A 224 -5.34 6.78 -14.77
C TRP A 224 -6.31 7.32 -13.72
N ALA A 225 -5.77 7.58 -12.53
CA ALA A 225 -6.47 8.23 -11.42
C ALA A 225 -5.56 9.32 -10.82
N GLY A 226 -6.12 10.50 -10.57
CA GLY A 226 -5.37 11.61 -9.99
C GLY A 226 -5.29 11.50 -8.47
N ALA A 227 -4.10 11.29 -7.91
CA ALA A 227 -3.93 11.27 -6.45
C ALA A 227 -4.13 12.68 -5.84
N PRO A 228 -4.75 12.80 -4.65
CA PRO A 228 -5.03 14.08 -4.02
C PRO A 228 -3.75 14.78 -3.53
N GLY A 229 -3.53 16.03 -3.93
CA GLY A 229 -2.37 16.80 -3.46
C GLY A 229 -1.06 16.50 -4.20
N ASP A 230 -1.08 15.63 -5.21
CA ASP A 230 0.01 15.48 -6.17
C ASP A 230 0.05 16.73 -7.08
N PRO A 231 1.17 17.49 -7.09
CA PRO A 231 1.31 18.67 -7.95
C PRO A 231 1.22 18.36 -9.45
N GLY A 232 1.50 17.12 -9.87
CA GLY A 232 1.44 16.68 -11.26
C GLY A 232 0.02 16.58 -11.81
N PHE A 233 -0.96 16.27 -10.96
CA PHE A 233 -2.37 16.21 -11.35
C PHE A 233 -3.05 17.58 -11.24
N GLY A 234 -2.72 18.37 -10.23
CA GLY A 234 -3.25 19.74 -10.08
C GLY A 234 -4.78 19.76 -10.08
N GLN A 235 -5.40 20.27 -11.15
CA GLN A 235 -6.86 20.32 -11.30
C GLN A 235 -7.50 18.95 -11.59
N MET A 236 -6.70 17.94 -11.94
CA MET A 236 -7.13 16.56 -12.21
C MET A 236 -7.07 15.68 -10.95
N ALA A 237 -6.72 16.25 -9.80
CA ALA A 237 -6.65 15.52 -8.54
C ALA A 237 -8.05 14.99 -8.18
N GLY A 238 -8.16 13.68 -8.01
CA GLY A 238 -9.41 12.97 -7.74
C GLY A 238 -10.11 12.39 -8.96
N ASP A 239 -9.74 12.83 -10.16
CA ASP A 239 -10.38 12.39 -11.39
C ASP A 239 -9.90 10.99 -11.80
N VAL A 240 -10.79 10.21 -12.41
CA VAL A 240 -10.52 8.85 -12.86
C VAL A 240 -10.98 8.70 -14.31
N PHE A 241 -10.05 8.33 -15.18
CA PHE A 241 -10.34 8.16 -16.60
C PHE A 241 -9.87 6.81 -17.14
N ILE A 242 -10.76 6.14 -17.87
CA ILE A 242 -10.53 4.78 -18.43
C ILE A 242 -10.21 4.87 -19.91
N ASN A 243 -9.14 4.20 -20.37
CA ASN A 243 -8.82 4.12 -21.79
C ASN A 243 -9.62 3.01 -22.47
N THR A 244 -10.47 3.38 -23.42
CA THR A 244 -11.31 2.46 -24.19
C THR A 244 -10.71 2.08 -25.55
N HIS A 245 -9.44 2.40 -25.82
CA HIS A 245 -8.81 2.11 -27.12
C HIS A 245 -8.74 0.62 -27.44
N ALA A 246 -8.36 -0.21 -26.45
CA ALA A 246 -8.29 -1.66 -26.54
C ALA A 246 -9.23 -2.35 -25.53
N TYR A 247 -10.18 -1.59 -24.99
CA TYR A 247 -11.09 -2.00 -23.92
C TYR A 247 -12.51 -1.62 -24.30
N THR A 248 -13.45 -2.56 -24.15
CA THR A 248 -14.87 -2.28 -24.37
C THR A 248 -15.55 -2.12 -23.01
N PRO A 249 -16.09 -0.92 -22.69
CA PRO A 249 -16.82 -0.72 -21.46
C PRO A 249 -17.98 -1.71 -21.30
N PRO A 250 -18.25 -2.18 -20.08
CA PRO A 250 -19.30 -3.15 -19.85
C PRO A 250 -20.68 -2.53 -20.17
N SER A 251 -21.54 -3.34 -20.79
CA SER A 251 -22.93 -2.96 -21.09
C SER A 251 -23.88 -3.23 -19.91
N GLU A 252 -23.45 -4.04 -18.95
CA GLU A 252 -24.19 -4.43 -17.75
C GLU A 252 -23.29 -4.27 -16.51
N LEU A 253 -23.88 -4.20 -15.32
CA LEU A 253 -23.11 -4.06 -14.08
C LEU A 253 -22.12 -5.23 -13.93
N PRO A 254 -20.80 -4.95 -13.85
CA PRO A 254 -19.82 -6.02 -13.69
C PRO A 254 -20.01 -6.78 -12.38
N ALA A 255 -19.77 -8.09 -12.41
CA ALA A 255 -19.81 -8.92 -11.22
C ALA A 255 -18.69 -8.51 -10.23
N PRO A 256 -18.93 -8.56 -8.91
CA PRO A 256 -17.88 -8.37 -7.92
C PRO A 256 -16.68 -9.30 -8.18
N GLY A 257 -15.47 -8.75 -8.20
CA GLY A 257 -14.24 -9.50 -8.48
C GLY A 257 -13.93 -9.72 -9.97
N SER A 258 -14.76 -9.22 -10.90
CA SER A 258 -14.37 -9.15 -12.31
C SER A 258 -13.20 -8.19 -12.51
N ILE A 259 -12.46 -8.33 -13.61
CA ILE A 259 -11.35 -7.44 -13.92
C ILE A 259 -11.80 -5.98 -14.03
N ASP A 260 -13.00 -5.72 -14.55
CA ASP A 260 -13.58 -4.37 -14.63
C ASP A 260 -13.83 -3.77 -13.23
N ALA A 261 -14.41 -4.57 -12.33
CA ALA A 261 -14.70 -4.14 -10.97
C ALA A 261 -13.42 -3.90 -10.18
N LEU A 262 -12.41 -4.77 -10.34
CA LEU A 262 -11.11 -4.64 -9.67
C LEU A 262 -10.31 -3.44 -10.19
N MET A 263 -10.27 -3.24 -11.51
CA MET A 263 -9.64 -2.07 -12.13
C MET A 263 -10.28 -0.77 -11.62
N MET A 264 -11.61 -0.69 -11.64
CA MET A 264 -12.31 0.49 -11.16
C MET A 264 -12.10 0.72 -9.65
N MET A 265 -12.07 -0.35 -8.85
CA MET A 265 -11.80 -0.27 -7.42
C MET A 265 -10.38 0.25 -7.15
N GLN A 266 -9.39 -0.23 -7.92
CA GLN A 266 -8.01 0.26 -7.83
C GLN A 266 -7.94 1.75 -8.16
N LEU A 267 -8.51 2.18 -9.28
CA LEU A 267 -8.46 3.58 -9.70
C LEU A 267 -9.17 4.52 -8.71
N ILE A 268 -10.30 4.10 -8.14
CA ILE A 268 -10.95 4.86 -7.06
C ILE A 268 -10.05 4.91 -5.82
N GLY A 269 -9.40 3.79 -5.46
CA GLY A 269 -8.43 3.78 -4.37
C GLY A 269 -7.31 4.80 -4.60
N GLU A 270 -6.76 4.84 -5.81
CA GLU A 270 -5.72 5.78 -6.22
C GLU A 270 -6.18 7.24 -6.12
N SER A 271 -7.39 7.55 -6.58
CA SER A 271 -7.95 8.90 -6.48
C SER A 271 -8.28 9.34 -5.04
N LEU A 272 -8.30 8.38 -4.11
CA LEU A 272 -8.47 8.62 -2.68
C LEU A 272 -7.14 8.66 -1.90
N GLY A 273 -5.99 8.45 -2.58
CA GLY A 273 -4.66 8.50 -1.97
C GLY A 273 -4.08 7.14 -1.60
N LEU A 274 -4.60 6.04 -2.13
CA LEU A 274 -3.88 4.77 -2.13
C LEU A 274 -2.86 4.77 -3.27
N ALA A 275 -1.68 4.21 -3.04
CA ALA A 275 -0.77 3.86 -4.10
C ALA A 275 -1.10 2.45 -4.59
N ALA A 276 -0.86 2.19 -5.88
CA ALA A 276 -0.57 0.82 -6.26
C ALA A 276 0.58 0.32 -5.36
N PRO A 277 0.57 -0.94 -4.89
CA PRO A 277 1.67 -1.52 -4.12
C PRO A 277 2.98 -1.64 -4.94
N ASP A 278 3.10 -0.88 -6.04
CA ASP A 278 3.85 -1.18 -7.24
C ASP A 278 5.34 -1.41 -6.94
N LEU A 279 5.74 -2.65 -7.18
CA LEU A 279 7.12 -3.10 -7.28
C LEU A 279 7.31 -3.95 -8.55
N TYR A 280 6.44 -3.79 -9.56
CA TYR A 280 6.49 -4.54 -10.81
C TYR A 280 7.32 -3.83 -11.90
N THR A 281 8.54 -3.39 -11.57
CA THR A 281 9.45 -2.87 -12.60
C THR A 281 10.28 -4.01 -13.19
N ALA A 282 9.79 -4.62 -14.27
CA ALA A 282 10.62 -5.51 -15.08
C ALA A 282 10.35 -5.34 -16.59
N PRO A 283 11.40 -5.28 -17.44
CA PRO A 283 11.24 -5.30 -18.88
C PRO A 283 10.79 -6.70 -19.34
N GLY A 284 9.51 -6.84 -19.70
CA GLY A 284 8.95 -8.09 -20.24
C GLY A 284 7.50 -8.32 -19.82
N PRO A 285 6.89 -9.45 -20.23
CA PRO A 285 5.56 -9.82 -19.74
C PRO A 285 5.60 -10.03 -18.22
N ILE A 286 4.89 -9.17 -17.50
CA ILE A 286 4.76 -9.21 -16.04
C ILE A 286 3.93 -10.45 -15.66
N SER A 287 4.32 -11.09 -14.57
CA SER A 287 3.64 -12.25 -14.01
C SER A 287 3.82 -12.25 -12.50
N HIS A 288 2.76 -12.58 -11.77
CA HIS A 288 2.76 -12.67 -10.31
C HIS A 288 3.83 -13.65 -9.78
N ALA A 289 4.01 -14.79 -10.43
CA ALA A 289 4.99 -15.78 -10.01
C ALA A 289 6.43 -15.23 -9.98
N THR A 290 6.80 -14.42 -10.97
CA THR A 290 8.18 -13.95 -11.17
C THR A 290 8.43 -12.51 -10.71
N HIS A 291 7.38 -11.69 -10.58
CA HIS A 291 7.51 -10.25 -10.35
C HIS A 291 6.79 -9.76 -9.09
N ALA A 292 5.95 -10.58 -8.45
CA ALA A 292 5.40 -10.21 -7.16
C ALA A 292 6.50 -10.17 -6.10
N GLU A 293 6.60 -9.06 -5.38
CA GLU A 293 7.51 -8.94 -4.24
C GLU A 293 6.95 -9.54 -2.95
N PHE A 294 5.62 -9.68 -2.89
CA PHE A 294 4.90 -10.19 -1.72
C PHE A 294 4.34 -11.60 -1.97
N VAL A 295 4.20 -12.37 -0.89
CA VAL A 295 3.55 -13.69 -0.95
C VAL A 295 2.08 -13.54 -1.33
N GLN A 296 1.43 -12.48 -0.84
CA GLN A 296 0.02 -12.12 -1.09
C GLN A 296 -0.29 -11.94 -2.58
N ASP A 297 0.71 -11.52 -3.33
CA ASP A 297 0.60 -11.24 -4.75
C ASP A 297 0.88 -12.47 -5.62
N SER A 298 1.17 -13.64 -5.02
CA SER A 298 1.61 -14.84 -5.74
C SER A 298 0.56 -15.97 -5.81
N GLN A 299 -0.71 -15.70 -5.46
CA GLN A 299 -1.78 -16.72 -5.43
C GLN A 299 -2.85 -16.50 -6.51
#